data_AF-A0A1X6WM21-F1
#
_entry.id   AF-A0A1X6WM21-F1
#
_cell.length_a   1.000
_cell.length_b   1.000
_cell.length_c   1.000
_cell.angle_alpha   90.00
_cell.angle_beta   90.00
_cell.angle_gamma   90.00
#
_symmetry.space_group_name_H-M   'P 1'
#
loop_
_entity.id
_entity.type
_entity.pdbx_description
1 polymer ?
#
loop_
_entity_poly.entity_id
_entity_poly.type
_entity_poly.pdbx_seq_one_letter_code
_entity_poly.pdbx_strand_id
1 'polypeptide(L)'
;MYDWLTKYQTLQRAIDYLEFEIDDYESELKRWVSGDLSKVKITKESKGAKIEGIIKEKKLELDSLMQRKQKLLDFISKFDDLDSQILIK
;
A
#
# COMPACT_ATOMS: atom_id res chain seq x y z
N MET A 1 17.53 0.31 19.73
CA MET A 1 16.88 -0.43 18.62
C MET A 1 17.67 -0.15 17.37
N TYR A 2 18.01 -1.16 16.55
CA TYR A 2 18.79 -0.94 15.34
C TYR A 2 18.07 -0.02 14.35
N ASP A 3 18.79 0.89 13.70
CA ASP A 3 18.18 1.85 12.76
C ASP A 3 17.49 1.16 11.59
N TRP A 4 18.04 0.05 11.12
CA TRP A 4 17.46 -0.75 10.04
C TRP A 4 16.13 -1.40 10.46
N LEU A 5 16.00 -1.83 11.71
CA LEU A 5 14.77 -2.44 12.24
C LEU A 5 13.66 -1.39 12.37
N THR A 6 14.00 -0.20 12.88
CA THR A 6 13.07 0.93 12.93
C THR A 6 12.59 1.32 11.53
N LYS A 7 13.50 1.38 10.56
CA LYS A 7 13.17 1.66 9.15
C LYS A 7 12.26 0.57 8.56
N TYR A 8 12.54 -0.70 8.82
CA TYR A 8 11.73 -1.82 8.36
C TYR A 8 10.30 -1.73 8.91
N GLN A 9 10.15 -1.60 10.23
CA GLN A 9 8.84 -1.49 10.87
C GLN A 9 8.05 -0.27 10.41
N THR A 10 8.74 0.83 10.07
CA THR A 10 8.11 2.03 9.54
C THR A 10 7.60 1.81 8.11
N LEU A 11 8.39 1.17 7.26
CA LEU A 11 7.96 0.80 5.90
C LEU A 11 6.81 -0.21 5.93
N GLN A 12 6.89 -1.22 6.81
CA GLN A 12 5.82 -2.21 6.94
C GLN A 12 4.51 -1.56 7.35
N ARG A 13 4.50 -0.73 8.40
CA ARG A 13 3.28 -0.02 8.80
C ARG A 13 2.72 0.87 7.69
N ALA A 14 3.57 1.58 6.97
CA ALA A 14 3.13 2.41 5.86
C ALA A 14 2.46 1.58 4.74
N ILE A 15 3.01 0.40 4.44
CA ILE A 15 2.41 -0.57 3.50
C ILE A 15 1.06 -1.05 4.03
N ASP A 16 0.99 -1.52 5.28
CA ASP A 16 -0.24 -2.07 5.87
C ASP A 16 -1.38 -1.03 5.87
N TYR A 17 -1.08 0.22 6.24
CA TYR A 17 -2.06 1.30 6.23
C TYR A 17 -2.52 1.65 4.80
N LEU A 18 -1.60 1.66 3.84
CA LEU A 18 -1.93 2.00 2.46
C LEU A 18 -2.75 0.89 1.79
N GLU A 19 -2.44 -0.39 2.07
CA GLU A 19 -3.25 -1.53 1.64
C GLU A 19 -4.68 -1.43 2.21
N PHE A 20 -4.80 -1.15 3.51
CA PHE A 20 -6.10 -0.93 4.14
C PHE A 20 -6.89 0.21 3.51
N GLU A 21 -6.25 1.35 3.23
CA GLU A 21 -6.90 2.47 2.55
C GLU A 21 -7.33 2.11 1.11
N ILE A 22 -6.50 1.37 0.36
CA ILE A 22 -6.84 0.91 -0.99
C ILE A 22 -8.09 0.03 -0.94
N ASP A 23 -8.18 -0.90 0.00
CA ASP A 23 -9.35 -1.78 0.17
C ASP A 23 -10.64 -0.99 0.44
N ASP A 24 -10.56 0.08 1.25
CA ASP A 24 -11.68 0.99 1.49
C ASP A 24 -12.13 1.70 0.21
N TYR A 25 -11.18 2.22 -0.59
CA TYR A 25 -11.50 2.87 -1.87
C TYR A 25 -12.05 1.88 -2.90
N GLU A 26 -11.54 0.66 -2.98
CA GLU A 26 -12.05 -0.38 -3.87
C GLU A 26 -13.47 -0.80 -3.48
N SER A 27 -13.74 -0.88 -2.18
CA SER A 27 -15.08 -1.14 -1.64
C SER A 27 -16.07 -0.03 -2.01
N GLU A 28 -15.65 1.23 -1.88
CA GLU A 28 -16.47 2.37 -2.31
C GLU A 28 -16.66 2.38 -3.83
N LEU A 29 -15.62 2.15 -4.62
CA LEU A 29 -15.73 2.05 -6.08
C LEU A 29 -16.74 0.98 -6.50
N LYS A 30 -16.73 -0.17 -5.84
CA LYS A 30 -17.71 -1.24 -6.09
C LYS A 30 -19.15 -0.77 -5.90
N ARG A 31 -19.41 0.09 -4.91
CA ARG A 31 -20.73 0.71 -4.69
C ARG A 31 -21.15 1.59 -5.85
N TRP A 32 -20.22 2.39 -6.38
CA TRP A 32 -20.45 3.24 -7.56
C TRP A 32 -20.65 2.44 -8.83
N VAL A 33 -19.88 1.38 -9.07
CA VAL A 33 -19.93 0.62 -10.34
C VAL A 33 -21.10 -0.35 -10.37
N SER A 34 -21.35 -1.05 -9.26
CA SER A 34 -22.25 -2.21 -9.23
C SER A 34 -23.16 -2.29 -8.01
N GLY A 35 -22.99 -1.42 -7.02
CA GLY A 35 -23.75 -1.44 -5.78
C GLY A 35 -24.89 -0.44 -5.74
N ASP A 36 -25.19 0.03 -4.53
CA ASP A 36 -26.29 0.94 -4.21
C ASP A 36 -26.20 2.30 -4.93
N LEU A 37 -24.99 2.72 -5.33
CA LEU A 37 -24.75 3.97 -6.02
C LEU A 37 -24.69 3.83 -7.56
N SER A 38 -24.82 2.61 -8.11
CA SER A 38 -24.73 2.33 -9.55
C SER A 38 -25.75 3.06 -10.44
N LYS A 39 -26.89 3.46 -9.88
CA LYS A 39 -27.93 4.21 -10.61
C LYS A 39 -27.64 5.72 -10.67
N VAL A 40 -26.63 6.20 -9.95
CA VAL A 40 -26.19 7.60 -9.99
C VAL A 40 -25.22 7.74 -11.17
N LYS A 41 -25.58 8.53 -12.18
CA LYS A 41 -24.79 8.69 -13.42
C LYS A 41 -23.31 8.97 -13.12
N ILE A 42 -22.44 8.02 -13.46
CA ILE A 42 -20.99 8.20 -13.50
C ILE A 42 -20.65 9.02 -14.75
N THR A 43 -20.61 10.35 -14.62
CA THR A 43 -19.93 11.20 -15.61
C THR A 43 -18.43 11.20 -15.32
N LYS A 44 -17.57 11.67 -16.24
CA LYS A 44 -16.12 11.82 -16.00
C LYS A 44 -15.78 12.71 -14.79
N GLU A 45 -16.71 13.53 -14.32
CA GLU A 45 -16.58 14.38 -13.13
C GLU A 45 -17.18 13.75 -11.86
N SER A 46 -17.80 12.58 -11.98
CA SER A 46 -18.43 11.89 -10.87
C SER A 46 -17.43 11.49 -9.79
N LYS A 47 -17.92 11.28 -8.57
CA LYS A 47 -17.11 10.80 -7.46
C LYS A 47 -16.45 9.44 -7.78
N GLY A 48 -17.13 8.55 -8.50
CA GLY A 48 -16.57 7.26 -8.94
C GLY A 48 -15.31 7.41 -9.81
N ALA A 49 -15.34 8.28 -10.83
CA ALA A 49 -14.18 8.50 -11.70
C ALA A 49 -12.97 9.09 -10.95
N LYS A 50 -13.22 9.89 -9.90
CA LYS A 50 -12.15 10.41 -9.02
C LYS A 50 -11.56 9.32 -8.14
N ILE A 51 -12.39 8.38 -7.66
CA ILE A 51 -11.94 7.24 -6.84
C ILE A 51 -11.01 6.32 -7.63
N GLU A 52 -11.30 6.04 -8.91
CA GLU A 52 -10.39 5.24 -9.76
C GLU A 52 -9.00 5.87 -9.88
N GLY A 53 -8.94 7.19 -10.06
CA GLY A 53 -7.67 7.94 -10.09
C GLY A 53 -6.91 7.83 -8.77
N ILE A 54 -7.61 8.01 -7.64
CA ILE A 54 -7.03 7.89 -6.29
C ILE A 54 -6.47 6.48 -6.05
N ILE A 55 -7.23 5.43 -6.37
CA ILE A 55 -6.77 4.04 -6.24
C ILE A 55 -5.51 3.82 -7.05
N LYS A 56 -5.47 4.31 -8.29
CA LYS A 56 -4.29 4.16 -9.16
C LYS A 56 -3.06 4.83 -8.55
N GLU A 57 -3.19 6.06 -8.07
CA GLU A 57 -2.09 6.79 -7.42
C GLU A 57 -1.59 6.06 -6.16
N LYS A 58 -2.51 5.57 -5.33
CA LYS A 58 -2.18 4.80 -4.12
C LYS A 58 -1.50 3.48 -4.43
N LYS A 59 -1.93 2.75 -5.47
CA LYS A 59 -1.25 1.52 -5.91
C LYS A 59 0.18 1.78 -6.40
N LEU A 60 0.41 2.89 -7.11
CA LEU A 60 1.76 3.29 -7.51
C LEU A 60 2.64 3.64 -6.31
N GLU A 61 2.07 4.30 -5.29
CA GLU A 61 2.76 4.56 -4.03
C GLU A 61 3.09 3.26 -3.28
N LEU A 62 2.13 2.32 -3.21
CA LEU A 62 2.31 1.01 -2.59
C LEU A 62 3.44 0.23 -3.26
N ASP A 63 3.47 0.16 -4.58
CA ASP A 63 4.55 -0.47 -5.35
C ASP A 63 5.92 0.13 -4.99
N SER A 64 6.00 1.46 -4.89
CA SER A 64 7.22 2.17 -4.49
C SER A 64 7.66 1.83 -3.07
N LEU A 65 6.73 1.74 -2.11
CA LEU A 65 7.01 1.36 -0.74
C LEU A 65 7.48 -0.10 -0.63
N MET A 66 6.84 -1.01 -1.35
CA MET A 66 7.24 -2.43 -1.42
C MET A 66 8.65 -2.58 -1.99
N GLN A 67 8.98 -1.85 -3.06
CA GLN A 67 10.34 -1.83 -3.61
C GLN A 67 11.37 -1.28 -2.62
N ARG A 68 11.02 -0.23 -1.86
CA ARG A 68 11.90 0.32 -0.81
C ARG A 68 12.12 -0.68 0.32
N LYS A 69 11.07 -1.40 0.74
CA LYS A 69 11.16 -2.49 1.73
C LYS A 69 12.06 -3.60 1.22
N GLN A 70 11.91 -4.03 -0.04
CA GLN A 70 12.77 -5.07 -0.63
C GLN A 70 14.24 -4.66 -0.63
N LYS A 71 14.56 -3.43 -1.08
CA LYS A 71 15.93 -2.91 -1.03
C LYS A 71 16.51 -2.87 0.37
N LEU A 72 15.68 -2.61 1.38
CA LEU A 72 16.10 -2.64 2.79
C LEU A 72 16.39 -4.07 3.25
N LEU A 73 15.57 -5.05 2.86
CA LEU A 73 15.83 -6.46 3.14
C LEU A 73 17.13 -6.94 2.48
N ASP A 74 17.36 -6.59 1.21
CA ASP A 74 18.60 -6.91 0.49
C ASP A 74 19.85 -6.24 1.11
N PHE A 75 19.66 -5.13 1.81
CA PHE A 75 20.72 -4.47 2.56
C PHE A 75 20.98 -5.18 3.90
N ILE A 76 19.92 -5.53 4.63
CA ILE A 76 20.00 -6.23 5.92
C ILE A 76 20.57 -7.64 5.74
N SER A 77 20.33 -8.29 4.59
CA SER A 77 20.86 -9.64 4.30
C SER A 77 22.38 -9.71 4.19
N LYS A 78 23.08 -8.57 4.25
CA LYS A 78 24.54 -8.48 4.27
C LYS A 78 25.09 -8.46 5.70
N PHE A 79 24.23 -8.47 6.70
CA PHE A 79 24.63 -8.49 8.10
C PHE A 79 24.68 -9.92 8.62
N ASP A 80 25.63 -10.20 9.50
CA ASP A 80 25.85 -11.52 10.10
C ASP A 80 25.25 -11.63 11.51
N ASP A 81 24.42 -10.67 11.94
CA ASP A 81 23.81 -10.67 13.27
C ASP A 81 22.54 -11.52 13.36
N LEU A 82 22.14 -11.88 14.59
CA LEU A 82 20.99 -12.76 14.83
C LEU A 82 19.66 -12.07 14.46
N ASP A 83 19.51 -10.78 14.73
CA ASP A 83 18.27 -10.04 14.49
C ASP A 83 17.98 -9.92 12.98
N SER A 84 19.01 -9.68 12.16
CA SER A 84 18.90 -9.68 10.69
C SER A 84 18.53 -11.05 10.14
N GLN A 85 19.11 -12.13 10.68
CA GLN A 85 18.76 -13.51 10.29
C GLN A 85 17.33 -13.91 10.66
N ILE A 86 16.81 -13.44 11.79
CA ILE A 86 15.42 -13.67 12.20
C ILE A 86 14.45 -12.97 11.23
N LEU A 87 14.77 -11.76 10.77
CA LEU A 87 13.89 -11.00 9.89
C LEU A 87 13.78 -11.60 8.47
N ILE A 88 14.83 -12.23 7.97
CA ILE A 88 14.92 -12.71 6.58
C ILE A 88 14.33 -14.13 6.40
N LYS A 89 14.22 -14.89 7.49
CA LYS A 89 13.78 -16.29 7.49
C LYS A 89 12.30 -16.44 7.15
#